data_AF-A0A7C4CXC4-F1
#
_entry.id   AF-A0A7C4CXC4-F1
#
_cell.length_a   1.000
_cell.length_b   1.000
_cell.length_c   1.000
_cell.angle_alpha   90.00
_cell.angle_beta   90.00
_cell.angle_gamma   90.00
#
_symmetry.space_group_name_H-M   'P 1'
#
loop_
_entity.id
_entity.type
_entity.pdbx_description
1 polymer ?
#
loop_
_entity_poly.entity_id
_entity_poly.type
_entity_poly.pdbx_seq_one_letter_code
_entity_poly.pdbx_strand_id
1 'polypeptide(L)'
;MESVKPRIDSMSLLDSLGYSYYYFDEEGEYPEIAEIRFEDILPEIVNSRSRKTQELVGKNLYRHQYEAYDLLRNGSNIILKSGTGSGKTEAWFLYTAKHRVKTLSIYPTLALAYDQLGRLSQYCS
;
A
#
# COMPACT_ATOMS: atom_id res chain seq x y z
N MET A 1 13.06 -24.72 4.25
CA MET A 1 11.60 -24.80 4.42
C MET A 1 11.28 -24.19 5.78
N GLU A 2 10.96 -22.90 5.83
CA GLU A 2 10.48 -22.28 7.07
C GLU A 2 9.08 -22.82 7.39
N SER A 3 8.93 -23.40 8.58
CA SER A 3 7.62 -23.85 9.06
C SER A 3 6.73 -22.62 9.26
N VAL A 4 5.65 -22.55 8.50
CA VAL A 4 4.60 -21.55 8.71
C VAL A 4 4.13 -21.68 10.16
N LYS A 5 4.38 -20.67 10.99
CA LYS A 5 3.81 -20.60 12.35
C LYS A 5 2.29 -20.76 12.21
N PRO A 6 1.65 -21.68 12.96
CA PRO A 6 0.20 -21.81 12.90
C PRO A 6 -0.43 -20.48 13.27
N ARG A 7 -1.39 -20.02 12.46
CA ARG A 7 -2.23 -18.87 12.83
C ARG A 7 -2.91 -19.22 14.14
N ILE A 8 -2.66 -18.42 15.17
CA ILE A 8 -3.29 -18.60 16.47
C ILE A 8 -4.65 -17.93 16.39
N ASP A 9 -5.70 -18.67 16.68
CA ASP A 9 -7.03 -18.11 16.90
C ASP A 9 -7.01 -17.29 18.20
N SER A 10 -7.17 -15.97 18.06
CA SER A 10 -7.09 -15.06 19.20
C SER A 10 -8.19 -15.32 20.22
N MET A 11 -9.37 -15.78 19.79
CA MET A 11 -10.48 -16.13 20.70
C MET A 11 -10.09 -17.30 21.60
N SER A 12 -9.69 -18.42 21.00
CA SER A 12 -9.24 -19.61 21.74
C SER A 12 -8.13 -19.31 22.74
N LEU A 13 -7.19 -18.42 22.38
CA LEU A 13 -6.11 -18.00 23.29
C LEU A 13 -6.65 -17.19 24.47
N LEU A 14 -7.48 -16.18 24.22
CA LEU A 14 -8.02 -15.31 25.26
C LEU A 14 -8.95 -16.08 26.21
N ASP A 15 -9.73 -17.03 25.69
CA ASP A 15 -10.55 -17.95 26.48
C ASP A 15 -9.68 -18.80 27.40
N SER A 16 -8.59 -19.38 26.89
CA SER A 16 -7.67 -20.21 27.68
C SER A 16 -6.99 -19.44 28.82
N LEU A 17 -6.85 -18.12 28.65
CA LEU A 17 -6.25 -17.22 29.62
C LEU A 17 -7.30 -16.62 30.60
N GLY A 18 -8.58 -16.95 30.44
CA GLY A 18 -9.65 -16.50 31.33
C GLY A 18 -10.05 -15.03 31.15
N TYR A 19 -9.74 -14.42 30.00
CA TYR A 19 -10.16 -13.04 29.71
C TYR A 19 -11.60 -12.97 29.24
N SER A 20 -12.31 -11.93 29.66
CA SER A 20 -13.59 -11.53 29.04
C SER A 20 -13.32 -10.46 27.98
N TYR A 21 -13.89 -10.63 26.79
CA TYR A 21 -13.72 -9.71 25.66
C TYR A 21 -15.02 -9.53 24.88
N TYR A 22 -15.10 -8.43 24.13
CA TYR A 22 -16.09 -8.24 23.08
C TYR A 22 -15.47 -8.65 21.75
N TYR A 23 -16.19 -9.42 20.96
CA TYR A 23 -15.77 -9.85 19.64
C TYR A 23 -16.59 -9.15 18.57
N PHE A 24 -15.89 -8.58 17.59
CA PHE A 24 -16.46 -8.00 16.39
C PHE A 24 -15.72 -8.58 15.20
N ASP A 25 -16.45 -9.13 14.25
CA ASP A 25 -15.93 -9.60 12.97
C ASP A 25 -16.57 -8.73 11.88
N GLU A 26 -15.74 -8.05 11.10
CA GLU A 26 -16.18 -7.38 9.89
C GLU A 26 -15.60 -8.14 8.70
N GLU A 27 -16.44 -8.50 7.73
CA GLU A 27 -15.95 -9.12 6.51
C GLU A 27 -14.94 -8.21 5.83
N GLY A 28 -13.79 -8.77 5.44
CA GLY A 28 -12.76 -8.02 4.75
C GLY A 28 -13.24 -7.60 3.36
N GLU A 29 -13.31 -6.30 3.09
CA GLU A 29 -13.43 -5.78 1.73
C GLU A 29 -12.08 -5.86 1.01
N TYR A 30 -12.01 -6.66 -0.05
CA TYR A 30 -10.85 -6.67 -0.93
C TYR A 30 -10.92 -5.50 -1.92
N PRO A 31 -9.84 -4.72 -2.07
CA PRO A 31 -9.80 -3.67 -3.07
C PRO A 31 -9.91 -4.28 -4.47
N GLU A 32 -10.71 -3.64 -5.31
CA GLU A 32 -10.82 -4.02 -6.71
C GLU A 32 -9.50 -3.79 -7.44
N ILE A 33 -9.23 -4.62 -8.45
CA ILE A 33 -7.95 -4.67 -9.15
C ILE A 33 -8.14 -4.09 -10.56
N ALA A 34 -7.20 -3.28 -11.02
CA ALA A 34 -7.14 -2.79 -12.40
C ALA A 34 -6.37 -3.79 -13.29
N GLU A 35 -6.64 -3.81 -14.60
CA GLU A 35 -5.87 -4.58 -15.58
C GLU A 35 -4.55 -3.90 -15.98
N ILE A 36 -3.94 -3.14 -15.06
CA ILE A 36 -2.68 -2.41 -15.23
C ILE A 36 -1.76 -2.86 -14.10
N ARG A 37 -0.51 -3.19 -14.42
CA ARG A 37 0.53 -3.55 -13.45
C ARG A 37 1.36 -2.35 -13.03
N PHE A 38 2.09 -2.48 -11.93
CA PHE A 38 2.99 -1.43 -11.46
C PHE A 38 4.05 -1.07 -12.53
N GLU A 39 4.65 -2.09 -13.16
CA GLU A 39 5.69 -1.91 -14.18
C GLU A 39 5.17 -1.29 -15.50
N ASP A 40 3.87 -1.36 -15.77
CA ASP A 40 3.27 -0.70 -16.94
C ASP A 40 3.32 0.84 -16.78
N ILE A 41 3.24 1.32 -15.54
CA ILE A 41 3.39 2.75 -15.22
C ILE A 41 4.86 3.11 -14.97
N LEU A 42 5.57 2.32 -14.15
CA LEU A 42 6.97 2.56 -13.77
C LEU A 42 7.87 1.40 -14.23
N PRO A 43 8.26 1.32 -15.52
CA PRO A 43 9.08 0.21 -16.03
C PRO A 43 10.42 0.02 -15.30
N GLU A 44 10.96 1.09 -14.72
CA GLU A 44 12.21 1.09 -13.97
C GLU A 44 12.20 0.19 -12.72
N ILE A 45 11.02 -0.08 -12.14
CA ILE A 45 10.92 -0.88 -10.90
C ILE A 45 11.38 -2.32 -11.09
N VAL A 46 11.30 -2.84 -12.33
CA VAL A 46 11.75 -4.18 -12.71
C VAL A 46 13.23 -4.37 -12.39
N ASN A 47 14.03 -3.31 -12.46
CA ASN A 47 15.47 -3.34 -12.20
C ASN A 47 15.84 -2.86 -10.79
N SER A 48 14.86 -2.55 -9.92
CA SER A 48 15.15 -2.04 -8.57
C SER A 48 15.89 -3.09 -7.73
N ARG A 49 16.86 -2.65 -6.92
CA ARG A 49 17.58 -3.51 -5.99
C ARG A 49 16.84 -3.72 -4.67
N SER A 50 15.78 -2.95 -4.44
CA SER A 50 14.95 -3.04 -3.25
C SER A 50 14.03 -4.26 -3.32
N ARG A 51 14.15 -5.16 -2.34
CA ARG A 51 13.27 -6.33 -2.20
C ARG A 51 11.79 -5.93 -2.19
N LYS A 52 11.45 -4.84 -1.50
CA LYS A 52 10.06 -4.37 -1.37
C LYS A 52 9.52 -3.82 -2.69
N THR A 53 10.37 -3.22 -3.51
CA THR A 53 10.00 -2.75 -4.85
C THR A 53 9.82 -3.94 -5.79
N GLN A 54 10.70 -4.94 -5.70
CA GLN A 54 10.57 -6.20 -6.44
C GLN A 54 9.28 -6.96 -6.10
N GLU A 55 8.79 -6.87 -4.86
CA GLU A 55 7.49 -7.44 -4.48
C GLU A 55 6.29 -6.77 -5.17
N LEU A 56 6.46 -5.62 -5.84
CA LEU A 56 5.43 -4.97 -6.64
C LEU A 56 5.44 -5.42 -8.11
N VAL A 57 6.58 -5.92 -8.59
CA VAL A 57 6.72 -6.36 -9.99
C VAL A 57 5.74 -7.50 -10.25
N GLY A 58 4.99 -7.40 -11.34
CA GLY A 58 3.99 -8.39 -11.71
C GLY A 58 2.68 -8.29 -10.93
N LYS A 59 2.54 -7.34 -9.99
CA LYS A 59 1.26 -7.08 -9.32
C LYS A 59 0.45 -6.06 -10.10
N ASN A 60 -0.84 -6.35 -10.19
CA ASN A 60 -1.81 -5.39 -10.67
C ASN A 60 -2.03 -4.28 -9.64
N LEU A 61 -2.29 -3.08 -10.13
CA LEU A 61 -2.71 -1.94 -9.32
C LEU A 61 -4.11 -2.18 -8.77
N TYR A 62 -4.39 -1.59 -7.60
CA TYR A 62 -5.77 -1.42 -7.19
C TYR A 62 -6.46 -0.38 -8.08
N ARG A 63 -7.76 -0.56 -8.31
CA ARG A 63 -8.57 0.31 -9.17
C ARG A 63 -8.46 1.78 -8.77
N HIS A 64 -8.57 2.07 -7.47
CA HIS A 64 -8.43 3.43 -6.94
C HIS A 64 -7.01 4.01 -7.10
N GLN A 65 -5.96 3.19 -7.18
CA GLN A 65 -4.60 3.68 -7.44
C GLN A 65 -4.45 4.13 -8.89
N TYR A 66 -4.97 3.33 -9.82
CA TYR A 66 -4.93 3.66 -11.24
C TYR A 66 -5.80 4.89 -11.57
N GLU A 67 -7.02 4.95 -11.03
CA GLU A 67 -7.92 6.10 -11.22
C GLU A 67 -7.32 7.39 -10.66
N ALA A 68 -6.71 7.33 -9.46
CA ALA A 68 -6.01 8.49 -8.89
C ALA A 68 -4.83 8.93 -9.77
N TYR A 69 -4.02 7.99 -10.26
CA TYR A 69 -2.93 8.29 -11.18
C TYR A 69 -3.42 8.97 -12.46
N ASP A 70 -4.50 8.46 -13.08
CA ASP A 70 -5.05 9.02 -14.32
C ASP A 70 -5.59 10.44 -14.12
N LEU A 71 -6.34 10.67 -13.04
CA LEU A 71 -6.86 12.00 -12.68
C LEU A 71 -5.74 13.00 -12.40
N LEU A 72 -4.70 12.60 -11.65
CA LEU A 72 -3.52 13.43 -11.40
C LEU A 72 -2.77 13.75 -12.70
N ARG A 73 -2.62 12.76 -13.59
CA ARG A 73 -2.02 12.95 -14.93
C ARG A 73 -2.79 13.99 -15.75
N ASN A 74 -4.11 14.04 -15.61
CA ASN A 74 -4.97 15.00 -16.30
C ASN A 74 -5.03 16.39 -15.59
N GLY A 75 -4.22 16.61 -14.54
CA GLY A 75 -4.12 17.90 -13.84
C GLY A 75 -5.26 18.15 -12.83
N SER A 76 -5.99 17.11 -12.42
CA SER A 76 -7.09 17.24 -11.46
C SER A 76 -6.60 17.26 -10.02
N ASN A 77 -7.31 17.99 -9.16
CA ASN A 77 -7.20 17.86 -7.71
C ASN A 77 -8.15 16.74 -7.25
N ILE A 78 -7.65 15.81 -6.43
CA ILE A 78 -8.41 14.62 -6.02
C ILE A 78 -8.56 14.52 -4.50
N ILE A 79 -9.66 13.92 -4.06
CA ILE A 79 -9.84 13.43 -2.69
C ILE A 79 -9.98 11.90 -2.78
N LEU A 80 -8.98 11.19 -2.27
CA LEU A 80 -8.95 9.73 -2.32
C LEU A 80 -9.45 9.13 -1.00
N LYS A 81 -10.63 8.51 -1.02
CA LYS A 81 -11.18 7.74 0.11
C LYS A 81 -10.91 6.24 -0.10
N SER A 82 -10.17 5.61 0.80
CA SER A 82 -9.98 4.15 0.82
C SER A 82 -9.58 3.67 2.22
N GLY A 83 -9.79 2.38 2.51
CA GLY A 83 -9.50 1.76 3.81
C GLY A 83 -8.02 1.82 4.22
N THR A 84 -7.69 1.54 5.48
CA THR A 84 -6.29 1.44 5.92
C THR A 84 -5.56 0.31 5.17
N GLY A 85 -4.27 0.48 4.89
CA GLY A 85 -3.50 -0.54 4.16
C GLY A 85 -3.81 -0.68 2.65
N SER A 86 -4.80 0.03 2.12
CA SER A 86 -5.25 -0.04 0.71
C SER A 86 -4.27 0.56 -0.33
N GLY A 87 -3.06 0.95 0.07
CA GLY A 87 -2.06 1.51 -0.85
C GLY A 87 -2.36 2.92 -1.38
N LYS A 88 -2.88 3.82 -0.52
CA LYS A 88 -3.02 5.25 -0.83
C LYS A 88 -1.70 5.93 -1.19
N THR A 89 -0.59 5.48 -0.58
CA THR A 89 0.73 6.04 -0.83
C THR A 89 1.14 5.84 -2.29
N GLU A 90 0.92 4.64 -2.83
CA GLU A 90 1.23 4.30 -4.22
C GLU A 90 0.40 5.14 -5.21
N ALA A 91 -0.86 5.44 -4.87
CA ALA A 91 -1.78 6.18 -5.75
C ALA A 91 -1.20 7.53 -6.21
N TRP A 92 -0.68 8.36 -5.29
CA TRP A 92 -0.04 9.62 -5.64
C TRP A 92 1.43 9.43 -6.05
N PHE A 93 2.13 8.46 -5.46
CA PHE A 93 3.55 8.24 -5.74
C PHE A 93 3.80 7.81 -7.19
N LEU A 94 2.93 6.98 -7.78
CA LEU A 94 3.01 6.56 -9.17
C LEU A 94 3.10 7.77 -10.11
N TYR A 95 2.25 8.79 -9.89
CA TYR A 95 2.27 10.02 -10.66
C TYR A 95 3.58 10.79 -10.47
N THR A 96 3.98 10.99 -9.21
CA THR A 96 5.22 11.68 -8.83
C THR A 96 6.45 11.04 -9.47
N ALA A 97 6.60 9.72 -9.37
CA ALA A 97 7.74 8.97 -9.88
C ALA A 97 7.77 9.00 -11.41
N LYS A 98 6.63 8.70 -12.06
CA LYS A 98 6.54 8.63 -13.52
C LYS A 98 6.87 9.96 -14.19
N HIS A 99 6.32 11.05 -13.65
CA HIS A 99 6.47 12.38 -14.23
C HIS A 99 7.62 13.19 -13.61
N ARG A 100 8.36 12.61 -12.64
CA ARG A 100 9.48 13.25 -11.92
C ARG A 100 9.10 14.61 -11.33
N VAL A 101 7.89 14.69 -10.77
CA VAL A 101 7.32 15.94 -10.23
C VAL A 101 7.84 16.16 -8.80
N LYS A 102 8.34 17.36 -8.51
CA LYS A 102 8.67 17.74 -7.14
C LYS A 102 7.40 17.72 -6.29
N THR A 103 7.38 16.86 -5.28
CA THR A 103 6.17 16.57 -4.48
C THR A 103 6.44 16.86 -3.01
N LEU A 104 5.54 17.61 -2.38
CA LEU A 104 5.51 17.80 -0.93
C LEU A 104 4.42 16.90 -0.35
N SER A 105 4.81 15.90 0.43
CA SER A 105 3.86 15.08 1.19
C SER A 105 3.87 15.52 2.66
N ILE A 106 2.69 15.70 3.23
CA ILE A 106 2.50 16.18 4.60
C ILE A 106 1.80 15.08 5.39
N TYR A 107 2.36 14.74 6.56
CA TYR A 107 1.81 13.74 7.46
C TYR A 107 1.50 14.37 8.82
N PRO A 108 0.46 13.90 9.54
CA PRO A 108 0.05 14.48 10.82
C PRO A 108 1.07 14.30 11.94
N THR A 109 1.97 13.31 11.87
CA THR A 109 2.97 13.04 12.91
C THR A 109 4.34 12.75 12.32
N LEU A 110 5.40 13.06 13.09
CA LEU A 110 6.78 12.75 12.72
C LEU A 110 7.02 11.24 12.56
N ALA A 111 6.40 10.43 13.42
CA ALA A 111 6.51 8.96 13.34
C ALA A 111 5.97 8.45 11.99
N LEU A 112 4.78 8.91 11.59
CA LEU A 112 4.21 8.51 10.31
C LEU A 112 5.03 9.05 9.13
N ALA A 113 5.55 10.27 9.21
CA ALA A 113 6.43 10.82 8.19
C ALA A 113 7.71 9.98 8.03
N TYR A 114 8.32 9.55 9.14
CA TYR A 114 9.52 8.71 9.15
C TYR A 114 9.24 7.32 8.54
N ASP A 115 8.11 6.70 8.89
CA ASP A 115 7.69 5.42 8.31
C ASP A 115 7.49 5.53 6.79
N GLN A 116 6.85 6.61 6.32
CA GLN A 116 6.65 6.82 4.88
C GLN A 116 7.96 7.15 4.16
N LEU A 117 8.88 7.88 4.79
CA LEU A 117 10.20 8.13 4.23
C LEU A 117 10.97 6.82 3.98
N GLY A 118 10.96 5.91 4.96
CA GLY A 118 11.59 4.59 4.83
C GLY A 118 10.95 3.72 3.75
N ARG A 119 9.63 3.84 3.52
CA ARG A 119 8.93 3.14 2.44
C ARG A 119 9.26 3.73 1.07
N LEU A 120 9.20 5.05 0.93
CA LEU A 120 9.43 5.74 -0.34
C LEU A 120 10.89 5.64 -0.79
N SER A 121 11.85 5.67 0.14
CA SER A 121 13.26 5.48 -0.19
C SER A 121 13.53 4.14 -0.87
N GLN A 122 12.83 3.08 -0.44
CA GLN A 122 12.92 1.77 -1.06
C GLN A 122 12.39 1.77 -2.50
N TYR A 123 11.33 2.52 -2.81
CA TYR A 123 10.82 2.67 -4.17
C TYR A 123 11.75 3.46 -5.09
N CYS A 124 12.56 4.35 -4.52
CA CYS A 124 13.53 5.16 -5.27
C CYS A 124 14.93 4.53 -5.37
N SER A 125 15.13 3.33 -4.82
CA SER A 125 16.43 2.64 -4.74
C SER A 125 16.70 1.65 -5.87
#